data_AF-A0A1V5NUQ0-F1
#
_entry.id   AF-A0A1V5NUQ0-F1
#
_cell.length_a   1.000
_cell.length_b   1.000
_cell.length_c   1.000
_cell.angle_alpha   90.00
_cell.angle_beta   90.00
_cell.angle_gamma   90.00
#
_symmetry.space_group_name_H-M   'P 1'
#
loop_
_entity.id
_entity.type
_entity.pdbx_description
1 polymer ?
#
loop_
_entity_poly.entity_id
_entity_poly.type
_entity_poly.pdbx_seq_one_letter_code
_entity_poly.pdbx_strand_id
1 'polypeptide(L)'
;MLNTGARIQSTFRSQHLNVPGLVKLQEKPLALINPVDAAERGISSGDRVAVSTRRGRVFFYADVTEKVLPGQTEVNMGGGNPTQVEAWRQANVNDLADFYNRDPVSGFPVFKALLCQIEKA
;
A
#
# COMPACT_ATOMS: atom_id res chain seq x y z
N MET A 1 1.54 -11.92 1.54
CA MET A 1 0.38 -11.66 0.64
C MET A 1 0.05 -10.17 0.71
N LEU A 2 -0.08 -9.53 -0.45
CA LEU A 2 -0.40 -8.11 -0.61
C LEU A 2 -1.91 -7.89 -0.73
N ASN A 3 -2.43 -7.02 0.13
CA ASN A 3 -3.80 -6.51 0.07
C ASN A 3 -3.81 -4.97 -0.09
N THR A 4 -4.83 -4.46 -0.79
CA THR A 4 -4.98 -3.05 -1.19
C THR A 4 -6.44 -2.56 -1.05
N GLY A 5 -7.20 -3.25 -0.20
CA GLY A 5 -8.65 -3.18 -0.10
C GLY A 5 -9.16 -2.26 1.01
N ALA A 6 -8.34 -1.95 2.02
CA ALA A 6 -8.73 -1.08 3.10
C ALA A 6 -9.02 0.34 2.58
N ARG A 7 -10.03 0.99 3.19
CA ARG A 7 -10.41 2.37 2.88
C ARG A 7 -10.20 3.21 4.11
N ILE A 8 -9.61 4.37 3.92
CA ILE A 8 -9.43 5.35 4.99
C ILE A 8 -10.54 6.38 4.88
N GLN A 9 -11.05 6.82 6.02
CA GLN A 9 -12.24 7.67 6.13
C GLN A 9 -12.07 9.03 5.43
N SER A 10 -10.83 9.51 5.28
CA SER A 10 -10.51 10.82 4.71
C SER A 10 -10.49 10.86 3.18
N THR A 11 -10.66 9.73 2.49
CA THR A 11 -10.51 9.64 1.03
C THR A 11 -11.71 9.02 0.34
N PHE A 12 -11.95 9.41 -0.91
CA PHE A 12 -12.78 8.65 -1.84
C PHE A 12 -11.92 8.18 -3.01
N ARG A 13 -11.46 6.92 -2.96
CA ARG A 13 -10.48 6.38 -3.92
C ARG A 13 -9.22 7.25 -3.91
N SER A 14 -8.82 7.81 -5.06
CA SER A 14 -7.65 8.69 -5.20
C SER A 14 -7.92 10.17 -4.90
N GLN A 15 -9.16 10.53 -4.56
CA GLN A 15 -9.57 11.90 -4.28
C GLN A 15 -9.24 12.31 -2.84
N HIS A 16 -9.17 13.63 -2.62
CA HIS A 16 -9.01 14.30 -1.32
C HIS A 16 -7.64 14.21 -0.66
N LEU A 17 -6.69 13.48 -1.27
CA LEU A 17 -5.27 13.45 -0.87
C LEU A 17 -4.50 14.77 -1.15
N ASN A 18 -5.22 15.83 -1.49
CA ASN A 18 -4.75 17.21 -1.67
C ASN A 18 -5.49 18.23 -0.79
N VAL A 19 -6.49 17.80 0.00
CA VAL A 19 -7.29 18.68 0.86
C VAL A 19 -6.66 18.69 2.26
N PRO A 20 -6.11 19.83 2.75
CA PRO A 20 -5.32 19.86 3.98
C PRO A 20 -6.05 19.29 5.21
N GLY A 21 -7.33 19.63 5.39
CA GLY A 21 -8.12 19.14 6.51
C GLY A 21 -8.35 17.63 6.51
N LEU A 22 -8.37 17.00 5.33
CA LEU A 22 -8.59 15.56 5.17
C LEU A 22 -7.28 14.78 5.22
N VAL A 23 -6.22 15.28 4.56
CA VAL A 23 -4.88 14.68 4.59
C VAL A 23 -4.30 14.65 6.00
N LYS A 24 -4.59 15.64 6.86
CA LYS A 24 -4.13 15.65 8.27
C LYS A 24 -4.55 14.39 9.05
N LEU A 25 -5.64 13.73 8.65
CA LEU A 25 -6.08 12.49 9.31
C LEU A 25 -5.17 11.29 8.98
N GLN A 26 -4.46 11.34 7.85
CA GLN A 26 -3.40 10.39 7.51
C GLN A 26 -2.44 11.00 6.47
N GLU A 27 -1.36 11.62 6.95
CA GLU A 27 -0.46 12.41 6.11
C GLU A 27 0.36 11.58 5.12
N LYS A 28 0.54 10.28 5.42
CA LYS A 28 1.42 9.37 4.69
C LYS A 28 0.67 8.10 4.25
N PRO A 29 1.00 7.53 3.08
CA PRO A 29 0.53 6.22 2.69
C PRO A 29 1.22 5.16 3.56
N LEU A 30 0.44 4.29 4.18
CA LEU A 30 0.88 3.28 5.12
C LEU A 30 0.93 1.89 4.49
N ALA A 31 1.87 1.10 4.98
CA ALA A 31 1.92 -0.36 4.84
C ALA A 31 1.76 -0.95 6.24
N LEU A 32 0.65 -1.63 6.49
CA LEU A 32 0.41 -2.35 7.74
C LEU A 32 1.22 -3.64 7.70
N ILE A 33 2.02 -3.86 8.72
CA ILE A 33 2.95 -4.99 8.83
C ILE A 33 2.74 -5.65 10.20
N ASN A 34 2.62 -6.98 10.23
CA ASN A 34 2.50 -7.68 11.49
C ASN A 34 3.82 -7.56 12.31
N PRO A 35 3.77 -7.46 13.65
CA PRO A 35 4.97 -7.36 14.47
C PRO A 35 5.99 -8.48 14.26
N VAL A 36 5.55 -9.71 13.97
CA VAL A 36 6.44 -10.85 13.69
C VAL A 36 7.24 -10.58 12.41
N ASP A 37 6.57 -10.23 11.31
CA ASP A 37 7.21 -9.96 10.03
C ASP A 37 8.12 -8.74 10.10
N ALA A 38 7.71 -7.71 10.85
CA ALA A 38 8.45 -6.48 11.03
C ALA A 38 9.75 -6.73 11.81
N ALA A 39 9.69 -7.51 12.89
CA ALA A 39 10.86 -7.87 13.71
C ALA A 39 11.89 -8.66 12.90
N GLU A 40 11.46 -9.66 12.12
CA GLU A 40 12.33 -10.43 11.22
C GLU A 40 13.07 -9.55 10.19
N ARG A 41 12.48 -8.42 9.81
CA ARG A 41 12.98 -7.51 8.77
C ARG A 41 13.64 -6.25 9.33
N GLY A 42 13.71 -6.09 10.65
CA GLY A 42 14.25 -4.88 11.29
C GLY A 42 13.47 -3.61 10.95
N ILE A 43 12.14 -3.73 10.77
CA ILE A 43 11.23 -2.62 10.43
C ILE A 43 10.51 -2.15 11.69
N SER A 44 10.50 -0.84 11.92
CA SER A 44 9.75 -0.16 12.98
C SER A 44 8.66 0.72 12.40
N SER A 45 7.59 0.99 13.17
CA SER A 45 6.55 1.95 12.75
C SER A 45 7.16 3.31 12.41
N GLY A 46 6.71 3.89 11.30
CA GLY A 46 7.22 5.14 10.75
C GLY A 46 8.42 4.99 9.82
N ASP A 47 9.06 3.83 9.75
CA ASP A 47 10.10 3.56 8.76
C ASP A 47 9.54 3.65 7.35
N ARG A 48 10.32 4.22 6.43
CA ARG A 48 10.00 4.13 5.01
C ARG A 48 10.29 2.72 4.54
N VAL A 49 9.32 2.13 3.83
CA VAL A 49 9.43 0.76 3.32
C VAL A 49 9.15 0.72 1.83
N ALA A 50 9.87 -0.14 1.13
CA ALA A 50 9.63 -0.49 -0.25
C ALA A 50 8.78 -1.76 -0.30
N VAL A 51 7.64 -1.69 -0.96
CA VAL A 51 6.81 -2.86 -1.29
C VAL A 51 7.02 -3.17 -2.76
N SER A 52 7.43 -4.39 -3.08
CA SER A 52 7.79 -4.77 -4.45
C SER A 52 7.13 -6.08 -4.88
N THR A 53 6.92 -6.19 -6.17
CA THR A 53 6.53 -7.42 -6.86
C THR A 53 7.43 -7.59 -8.08
N ARG A 54 7.25 -8.66 -8.84
CA ARG A 54 7.91 -8.82 -10.16
C ARG A 54 7.59 -7.70 -11.18
N ARG A 55 6.65 -6.80 -10.87
CA ARG A 55 6.18 -5.73 -11.77
C ARG A 55 6.78 -4.37 -11.43
N GLY A 56 7.08 -4.12 -10.17
CA GLY A 56 7.56 -2.82 -9.74
C GLY A 56 7.81 -2.74 -8.26
N ARG A 57 8.08 -1.51 -7.81
CA ARG A 57 8.37 -1.17 -6.42
C ARG A 57 7.73 0.17 -6.10
N VAL A 58 7.03 0.24 -4.98
CA VAL A 58 6.28 1.41 -4.52
C VAL A 58 6.63 1.67 -3.05
N PHE A 59 6.68 2.93 -2.65
CA PHE A 59 7.12 3.32 -1.30
C PHE A 59 5.95 3.67 -0.38
N PHE A 60 6.02 3.19 0.84
CA PHE A 60 5.05 3.43 1.92
C PHE A 60 5.79 3.72 3.23
N TYR A 61 5.04 3.96 4.30
CA TYR A 61 5.54 4.04 5.67
C TYR A 61 4.96 2.91 6.50
N ALA A 62 5.79 2.24 7.29
CA ALA A 62 5.38 1.11 8.10
C ALA A 62 4.41 1.55 9.20
N ASP A 63 3.32 0.82 9.35
CA ASP A 63 2.46 0.81 10.53
C ASP A 63 2.52 -0.61 11.10
N VAL A 64 3.39 -0.83 12.10
CA VAL A 64 3.54 -2.14 12.73
C VAL A 64 2.36 -2.39 13.66
N THR A 65 1.53 -3.38 13.33
CA THR A 65 0.22 -3.57 13.95
C THR A 65 -0.29 -5.00 13.86
N GLU A 66 -1.04 -5.45 14.86
CA GLU A 66 -1.70 -6.77 14.89
C GLU A 66 -2.99 -6.82 14.05
N LYS A 67 -3.38 -5.72 13.39
CA LYS A 67 -4.56 -5.65 12.50
C LYS A 67 -4.41 -6.49 11.22
N VAL A 68 -3.20 -6.93 10.91
CA VAL A 68 -2.89 -7.82 9.78
C VAL A 68 -2.24 -9.10 10.31
N LEU A 69 -2.56 -10.24 9.68
CA LEU A 69 -1.98 -11.52 10.06
C LEU A 69 -0.51 -11.64 9.62
N PRO A 70 0.31 -12.45 10.31
CA PRO A 70 1.66 -12.78 9.84
C PRO A 70 1.66 -13.28 8.39
N GLY A 71 2.68 -12.90 7.62
CA GLY A 71 2.80 -13.18 6.19
C GLY A 71 1.85 -12.37 5.30
N GLN A 72 1.11 -11.41 5.86
CA GLN A 72 0.21 -10.52 5.11
C GLN A 72 0.55 -9.05 5.34
N THR A 73 0.27 -8.23 4.34
CA THR A 73 0.36 -6.78 4.44
C THR A 73 -0.87 -6.15 3.79
N GLU A 74 -1.32 -5.04 4.35
CA GLU A 74 -2.32 -4.17 3.75
C GLU A 74 -1.65 -2.83 3.48
N VAL A 75 -1.72 -2.34 2.25
CA VAL A 75 -1.15 -1.05 1.88
C VAL A 75 -2.22 -0.13 1.33
N ASN A 76 -2.08 1.17 1.55
CA ASN A 76 -3.06 2.12 1.06
C ASN A 76 -3.12 2.15 -0.48
N MET A 77 -4.33 2.28 -1.00
CA MET A 77 -4.60 2.59 -2.40
C MET A 77 -4.87 4.09 -2.58
N GLY A 78 -4.85 4.53 -3.84
CA GLY A 78 -5.27 5.88 -4.22
C GLY A 78 -4.15 6.89 -4.40
N GLY A 79 -2.91 6.58 -4.00
CA GLY A 79 -1.73 7.39 -4.30
C GLY A 79 -1.37 7.40 -5.80
N GLY A 80 -0.44 8.27 -6.19
CA GLY A 80 0.08 8.35 -7.57
C GLY A 80 -0.34 9.56 -8.40
N ASN A 81 -1.15 10.47 -7.86
CA ASN A 81 -1.65 11.61 -8.63
C ASN A 81 -0.79 12.88 -8.38
N PRO A 82 -0.36 13.63 -9.41
CA PRO A 82 0.47 14.84 -9.27
C PRO A 82 -0.11 15.93 -8.35
N THR A 83 -1.44 15.97 -8.21
CA THR A 83 -2.13 16.96 -7.37
C THR A 83 -2.09 16.63 -5.87
N GLN A 84 -1.73 15.40 -5.51
CA GLN A 84 -1.67 14.94 -4.12
C GLN A 84 -0.50 15.56 -3.36
N VAL A 85 -0.52 15.46 -2.04
CA VAL A 85 0.66 15.79 -1.23
C VAL A 85 1.82 14.84 -1.53
N GLU A 86 3.05 15.33 -1.36
CA GLU A 86 4.28 14.66 -1.81
C GLU A 86 4.37 13.19 -1.35
N ALA A 87 4.03 12.91 -0.09
CA ALA A 87 4.08 11.56 0.47
C ALA A 87 3.21 10.55 -0.31
N TRP A 88 2.06 10.98 -0.84
CA TRP A 88 1.10 10.14 -1.54
C TRP A 88 1.36 10.03 -3.05
N ARG A 89 2.09 10.99 -3.65
CA ARG A 89 2.42 10.99 -5.09
C ARG A 89 3.21 9.77 -5.53
N GLN A 90 3.98 9.18 -4.62
CA GLN A 90 4.87 8.04 -4.90
C GLN A 90 4.27 6.69 -4.49
N ALA A 91 2.98 6.65 -4.13
CA ALA A 91 2.31 5.48 -3.56
C ALA A 91 1.23 4.87 -4.47
N ASN A 92 1.47 4.85 -5.78
CA ASN A 92 0.57 4.17 -6.71
C ASN A 92 0.71 2.65 -6.60
N VAL A 93 -0.10 2.03 -5.75
CA VAL A 93 -0.06 0.57 -5.54
C VAL A 93 -0.40 -0.25 -6.79
N ASN A 94 -1.09 0.33 -7.77
CA ASN A 94 -1.44 -0.41 -9.00
C ASN A 94 -0.22 -0.75 -9.84
N ASP A 95 0.91 -0.07 -9.65
CA ASP A 95 2.18 -0.39 -10.32
C ASP A 95 2.76 -1.74 -9.85
N LEU A 96 2.22 -2.30 -8.77
CA LEU A 96 2.56 -3.64 -8.28
C LEU A 96 1.70 -4.75 -8.89
N ALA A 97 0.60 -4.41 -9.55
CA ALA A 97 -0.34 -5.35 -10.14
C ALA A 97 -0.04 -5.61 -11.63
N ASP A 98 -0.62 -6.67 -12.18
CA ASP A 98 -0.45 -7.06 -13.58
C ASP A 98 -1.76 -6.90 -14.34
N PHE A 99 -1.77 -5.97 -15.28
CA PHE A 99 -2.94 -5.69 -16.12
C PHE A 99 -3.41 -6.91 -16.94
N TYR A 100 -2.51 -7.82 -17.28
CA TYR A 100 -2.81 -9.01 -18.09
C TYR A 100 -3.15 -10.23 -17.23
N ASN A 101 -2.97 -10.16 -15.91
CA ASN A 101 -3.38 -11.24 -15.01
C ASN A 101 -4.89 -11.15 -14.74
N ARG A 102 -5.66 -11.90 -15.54
CA ARG A 102 -7.13 -11.87 -15.55
C ARG A 102 -7.69 -13.28 -15.48
N ASP A 103 -8.88 -13.39 -14.91
CA ASP A 103 -9.69 -14.58 -15.06
C ASP A 103 -10.05 -14.76 -16.55
N PRO A 104 -9.71 -15.90 -17.18
CA PRO A 104 -9.99 -16.15 -18.59
C PRO A 104 -11.49 -16.21 -18.92
N VAL A 105 -12.37 -16.41 -17.93
CA VAL A 105 -13.82 -16.49 -18.15
C VAL A 105 -14.46 -15.10 -18.11
N SER A 106 -14.28 -14.37 -17.00
CA SER A 106 -14.93 -13.05 -16.81
C SER A 106 -14.14 -11.88 -17.39
N GLY A 107 -12.85 -12.05 -17.67
CA GLY A 107 -11.93 -10.96 -17.98
C GLY A 107 -11.59 -10.07 -16.77
N PHE A 108 -12.07 -10.42 -15.57
CA PHE A 108 -11.84 -9.63 -14.37
C PHE A 108 -10.37 -9.69 -13.94
N PRO A 109 -9.69 -8.56 -13.66
CA PRO A 109 -8.30 -8.60 -13.23
C PRO A 109 -8.12 -9.12 -11.80
N VAL A 110 -7.07 -9.91 -11.60
CA VAL A 110 -6.73 -10.47 -10.28
C VAL A 110 -5.94 -9.43 -9.48
N PHE A 111 -6.66 -8.56 -8.77
CA PHE A 111 -6.08 -7.44 -8.02
C PHE A 111 -5.68 -7.77 -6.57
N LYS A 112 -6.11 -8.91 -6.04
CA LYS A 112 -5.91 -9.29 -4.64
C LYS A 112 -5.08 -10.55 -4.52
N ALA A 113 -4.57 -10.77 -3.30
CA ALA A 113 -3.76 -11.93 -2.97
C ALA A 113 -2.46 -12.05 -3.79
N LEU A 114 -1.87 -10.92 -4.16
CA LEU A 114 -0.59 -10.90 -4.87
C LEU A 114 0.55 -11.28 -3.91
N LEU A 115 1.61 -11.88 -4.44
CA LEU A 115 2.87 -12.03 -3.71
C LEU A 115 3.64 -10.72 -3.77
N CYS A 116 4.26 -10.33 -2.65
CA CYS A 116 5.11 -9.16 -2.55
C CYS A 116 6.31 -9.41 -1.63
N GLN A 117 7.32 -8.56 -1.76
CA GLN A 117 8.37 -8.37 -0.77
C GLN A 117 8.21 -7.01 -0.10
N ILE A 118 8.66 -6.91 1.15
CA ILE A 118 8.71 -5.66 1.92
C ILE A 118 10.09 -5.54 2.55
N GLU A 119 10.75 -4.41 2.30
CA GLU A 119 12.09 -4.12 2.78
C GLU A 119 12.14 -2.68 3.31
N LYS A 120 13.01 -2.44 4.30
CA LYS A 120 13.32 -1.07 4.75
C LYS A 120 14.03 -0.31 3.62
N ALA A 121 13.58 0.91 3.33
CA ALA A 121 14.08 1.74 2.24
C ALA A 121 15.26 2.64 2.63
#